data_AF-A0A8S2VQJ4-F1
#
_entry.id   AF-A0A8S2VQJ4-F1
#
_cell.length_a   1.000
_cell.length_b   1.000
_cell.length_c   1.000
_cell.angle_alpha   90.00
_cell.angle_beta   90.00
_cell.angle_gamma   90.00
#
_symmetry.space_group_name_H-M   'P 1'
#
loop_
_entity.id
_entity.type
_entity.pdbx_description
1 polymer ?
#
loop_
_entity_poly.entity_id
_entity_poly.type
_entity_poly.pdbx_seq_one_letter_code
_entity_poly.pdbx_strand_id
1 'polypeptide(L)' 'TIKPKCKACCACPETKNIRDECVLMNGEEQCSKEIEEHKRCMRAAGFNI' A
#
# COMPACT_ATOMS: atom_id res chain seq x y z
N THR A 1 -20.00 -0.17 12.28
CA THR A 1 -19.07 0.01 11.14
C THR A 1 -17.74 0.49 11.67
N ILE A 2 -16.73 -0.38 11.72
CA ILE A 2 -15.40 -0.04 12.24
C ILE A 2 -14.71 0.83 11.20
N LYS A 3 -14.79 2.15 11.35
CA LYS A 3 -14.01 3.09 10.53
C LYS A 3 -12.53 2.86 10.89
N PRO A 4 -11.63 2.64 9.91
CA PRO A 4 -10.20 2.53 10.20
C PRO A 4 -9.74 3.80 10.91
N LYS A 5 -9.17 3.67 12.12
CA LYS A 5 -8.70 4.81 12.93
C LYS A 5 -7.47 5.51 12.32
N CYS A 6 -6.78 4.84 11.39
CA CYS A 6 -5.63 5.37 10.67
C CYS A 6 -6.01 5.69 9.22
N LYS A 7 -5.38 6.69 8.61
CA LYS A 7 -5.45 6.87 7.15
C LYS A 7 -4.71 5.72 6.46
N ALA A 8 -5.04 5.41 5.21
CA ALA A 8 -4.38 4.37 4.41
C ALA A 8 -2.84 4.50 4.42
N CYS A 9 -2.33 5.74 4.46
CA CYS A 9 -0.90 6.04 4.57
C CYS A 9 -0.24 5.59 5.89
N CYS A 10 -1.01 5.33 6.94
CA CYS A 10 -0.54 4.91 8.27
C CYS A 10 -0.79 3.43 8.56
N ALA A 11 -1.55 2.73 7.71
CA ALA A 11 -1.77 1.29 7.85
C ALA A 11 -0.50 0.51 7.49
N CYS A 12 0.18 0.95 6.43
CA CYS A 12 1.27 0.21 5.80
C CYS A 12 2.37 1.18 5.30
N PRO A 13 3.07 1.90 6.19
CA PRO A 13 4.08 2.87 5.79
C PRO A 13 5.26 2.22 5.06
N GLU A 14 5.64 1.00 5.44
CA GLU A 14 6.78 0.28 4.88
C GLU A 14 6.54 -0.12 3.42
N THR A 15 5.44 -0.82 3.13
CA THR A 15 5.07 -1.22 1.76
C THR A 15 4.68 -0.03 0.88
N LYS A 16 4.13 1.04 1.45
CA LYS A 16 3.88 2.29 0.72
C LYS A 16 5.18 2.91 0.24
N ASN A 17 6.20 2.96 1.10
CA ASN A 17 7.47 3.59 0.75
C ASN A 17 8.18 2.79 -0.35
N ILE A 18 8.22 1.46 -0.23
CA ILE A 18 8.79 0.58 -1.27
C ILE A 18 8.04 0.73 -2.59
N ARG A 19 6.70 0.78 -2.56
CA ARG A 19 5.89 1.05 -3.75
C ARG A 19 6.23 2.41 -4.35
N ASP A 20 6.23 3.48 -3.55
CA ASP A 20 6.47 4.84 -4.03
C ASP A 20 7.88 4.97 -4.61
N GLU A 21 8.88 4.38 -3.97
CA GLU A 21 10.26 4.32 -4.48
C GLU A 21 10.34 3.53 -5.78
N CYS A 22 9.69 2.37 -5.86
CA CYS A 22 9.63 1.60 -7.09
C CYS A 22 8.95 2.38 -8.22
N VAL A 23 7.80 3.02 -7.96
CA VAL A 23 7.07 3.81 -8.95
C VAL A 23 7.92 5.00 -9.43
N LEU A 24 8.67 5.63 -8.52
CA LEU A 24 9.58 6.73 -8.85
C LEU A 24 10.75 6.27 -9.74
N MET A 25 11.31 5.09 -9.46
CA MET A 25 12.51 4.57 -10.13
C MET A 25 12.20 3.82 -11.43
N ASN A 26 11.16 2.99 -11.44
CA ASN A 26 10.85 2.04 -12.51
C ASN A 26 9.50 2.30 -13.20
N GLY A 27 8.63 3.12 -12.60
CA GLY A 27 7.26 3.37 -13.08
C GLY A 27 6.24 2.35 -12.56
N GLU A 28 4.97 2.75 -12.51
CA GLU A 28 3.88 1.97 -11.88
C GLU A 28 3.68 0.59 -12.51
N GLU A 29 3.93 0.46 -13.82
CA GLU A 29 3.76 -0.78 -14.58
C GLU A 29 4.72 -1.90 -14.13
N GLN A 30 5.93 -1.55 -13.68
CA GLN A 30 6.93 -2.51 -13.20
C GLN A 30 6.76 -2.85 -11.71
N CYS A 31 5.97 -2.08 -10.97
CA CYS A 31 5.84 -2.18 -9.52
C CYS A 31 4.60 -2.96 -9.06
N SER A 32 4.02 -3.78 -9.94
CA SER A 32 2.83 -4.57 -9.67
C SER A 32 2.97 -5.45 -8.40
N LYS A 33 4.18 -5.95 -8.14
CA LYS A 33 4.48 -6.76 -6.96
C LYS A 33 4.42 -5.93 -5.67
N GLU A 34 5.02 -4.74 -5.67
CA GLU A 34 5.03 -3.84 -4.51
C GLU A 34 3.63 -3.29 -4.24
N ILE A 35 2.86 -3.04 -5.30
CA ILE A 35 1.46 -2.64 -5.22
C ILE A 35 0.61 -3.75 -4.59
N GLU A 36 0.75 -5.01 -5.01
CA GLU A 36 0.00 -6.12 -4.43
C GLU A 36 0.34 -6.35 -2.95
N GLU A 37 1.62 -6.25 -2.57
CA GLU A 37 2.02 -6.32 -1.16
C GLU A 37 1.45 -5.16 -0.33
N HIS A 38 1.42 -3.95 -0.89
CA HIS A 38 0.77 -2.81 -0.25
C HIS A 38 -0.74 -3.04 -0.07
N LYS A 39 -1.44 -3.50 -1.11
CA LYS A 39 -2.87 -3.85 -1.04
C LYS A 39 -3.14 -4.95 -0.02
N ARG A 40 -2.29 -5.97 0.06
CA ARG A 40 -2.42 -7.07 1.03
C ARG A 40 -2.38 -6.53 2.46
N CYS A 41 -1.44 -5.65 2.75
CA CYS A 41 -1.36 -5.01 4.05
C CYS A 41 -2.59 -4.11 4.33
N MET A 42 -3.06 -3.36 3.33
CA MET A 42 -4.27 -2.56 3.46
C MET A 42 -5.52 -3.41 3.74
N ARG A 43 -5.68 -4.56 3.08
CA ARG A 43 -6.76 -5.52 3.36
C ARG A 43 -6.67 -6.08 4.78
N ALA A 44 -5.47 -6.41 5.26
CA ALA A 44 -5.25 -6.86 6.63
C ALA A 44 -5.61 -5.79 7.67
N ALA A 45 -5.36 -4.52 7.35
CA ALA A 45 -5.76 -3.37 8.16
C ALA A 45 -7.26 -3.02 8.07
N GLY A 46 -8.04 -3.76 7.28
CA GLY A 46 -9.50 -3.59 7.15
C GLY A 46 -9.92 -2.55 6.11
N PHE A 47 -9.03 -2.14 5.20
CA PHE A 47 -9.39 -1.33 4.04
C PHE A 47 -9.76 -2.23 2.86
N ASN A 48 -10.88 -1.93 2.20
CA ASN A 48 -11.29 -2.64 1.00
C ASN A 48 -10.75 -1.88 -0.23
N ILE A 49 -9.71 -2.42 -0.88
CA ILE A 49 -8.96 -1.80 -1.99
C ILE A 49 -8.73 -2.78 -3.14
#